data_AF-A0A814F1E7-F1
#
_entry.id   AF-A0A814F1E7-F1
#
_cell.length_a   1.000
_cell.length_b   1.000
_cell.length_c   1.000
_cell.angle_alpha   90.00
_cell.angle_beta   90.00
_cell.angle_gamma   90.00
#
_symmetry.space_group_name_H-M   'P 1'
#
loop_
_entity.id
_entity.type
_entity.pdbx_description
1 polymer ?
#
loop_
_entity_poly.entity_id
_entity_poly.type
_entity_poly.pdbx_seq_one_letter_code
_entity_poly.pdbx_strand_id
1 'polypeptide(L)'
;MRRNRLGQITTRLYIVLLIIGHVILILHTIIQPQILTKIFDQPSLTTYDRLMVDHSDTLQCPCSSISSIYNRYITIEPVFHQVCSSPFSSDHWRENVTAELAPNVSVYDARDYRLFLSAHLQCLTGLCNLSMQSVNDSIGQLLSSLYITTQLQSPTAFQTHIDSVVQQSKSTAPAAFARLLSILRATNHGNAIISSYETNFKYYFPPWFITIYDWGTYAL
;
A
#
# COMPACT_ATOMS: atom_id res chain seq x y z
N MET A 1 -49.71 -76.68 28.48
CA MET A 1 -48.47 -76.29 29.22
C MET A 1 -47.46 -75.48 28.39
N ARG A 2 -47.42 -75.58 27.05
CA ARG A 2 -46.43 -74.87 26.20
C ARG A 2 -46.57 -73.33 26.17
N ARG A 3 -47.80 -72.81 26.30
CA ARG A 3 -48.14 -71.37 26.24
C ARG A 3 -47.62 -70.57 27.44
N ASN A 4 -47.67 -71.13 28.65
CA ASN A 4 -47.18 -70.46 29.88
C ASN A 4 -45.64 -70.38 29.94
N ARG A 5 -44.93 -71.39 29.41
CA ARG A 5 -43.46 -71.35 29.27
C ARG A 5 -43.00 -70.29 28.29
N LEU A 6 -43.72 -70.09 27.18
CA LEU A 6 -43.38 -69.09 26.18
C LEU A 6 -43.53 -67.65 26.74
N GLY A 7 -44.57 -67.42 27.54
CA GLY A 7 -44.76 -66.17 28.30
C GLY A 7 -43.60 -65.91 29.28
N GLN A 8 -43.23 -66.90 30.09
CA GLN A 8 -42.11 -66.75 31.04
C GLN A 8 -40.77 -66.45 30.35
N ILE A 9 -40.49 -67.06 29.19
CA ILE A 9 -39.25 -66.83 28.44
C ILE A 9 -39.24 -65.42 27.83
N THR A 10 -40.36 -64.97 27.27
CA THR A 10 -40.46 -63.63 26.67
C THR A 10 -40.37 -62.52 27.72
N THR A 11 -40.95 -62.70 28.91
CA THR A 11 -40.80 -61.72 30.00
C THR A 11 -39.35 -61.67 30.51
N ARG A 12 -38.68 -62.83 30.64
CA ARG A 12 -37.25 -62.89 31.03
C ARG A 12 -36.36 -62.19 30.00
N LEU A 13 -36.61 -62.43 28.70
CA LEU A 13 -35.89 -61.76 27.61
C LEU A 13 -36.10 -60.23 27.64
N TYR A 14 -37.34 -59.77 27.85
CA TYR A 14 -37.65 -58.35 27.94
C TYR A 14 -36.94 -57.67 29.12
N ILE A 15 -36.96 -58.28 30.30
CA ILE A 15 -36.27 -57.76 31.49
C ILE A 15 -34.76 -57.68 31.24
N VAL A 16 -34.16 -58.71 30.62
CA VAL A 16 -32.72 -58.71 30.29
C VAL A 16 -32.39 -57.58 29.30
N LEU A 17 -33.18 -57.40 28.24
CA LEU A 17 -32.98 -56.32 27.28
C LEU A 17 -33.15 -54.93 27.92
N LEU A 18 -34.11 -54.79 28.84
CA LEU A 18 -34.36 -53.53 29.55
C LEU A 18 -33.21 -53.17 30.49
N ILE A 19 -32.63 -54.16 31.18
CA ILE A 19 -31.43 -53.97 32.00
C ILE A 19 -30.24 -53.58 31.12
N ILE A 20 -30.01 -54.28 30.01
CA ILE A 20 -28.91 -53.97 29.08
C ILE A 20 -29.06 -52.55 28.52
N GLY A 21 -30.27 -52.15 28.10
CA GLY A 21 -30.54 -50.81 27.60
C GLY A 21 -30.27 -49.72 28.64
N HIS A 22 -30.66 -49.95 29.90
CA HIS A 22 -30.36 -49.02 30.99
C HIS A 22 -28.85 -48.92 31.26
N VAL A 23 -28.13 -50.04 31.25
CA VAL A 23 -26.67 -50.05 31.43
C VAL A 23 -25.98 -49.24 30.33
N ILE A 24 -26.40 -49.39 29.06
CA ILE A 24 -25.85 -48.63 27.93
C ILE A 24 -26.12 -47.13 28.10
N LEU A 25 -27.34 -46.75 28.49
CA LEU A 25 -27.70 -45.34 28.74
C LEU A 25 -26.86 -44.73 29.87
N ILE A 26 -26.68 -45.46 30.98
CA ILE A 26 -25.87 -45.02 32.12
C ILE A 26 -24.39 -44.88 31.73
N LEU A 27 -23.85 -45.83 30.96
CA LEU A 27 -22.47 -45.74 30.48
C LEU A 27 -22.30 -44.53 29.55
N HIS A 28 -23.25 -44.27 28.67
CA HIS A 28 -23.20 -43.13 27.76
C HIS A 28 -23.28 -41.78 28.50
N THR A 29 -24.03 -41.70 29.60
CA THR A 29 -24.07 -40.46 30.41
C THR A 29 -22.80 -40.25 31.23
N ILE A 30 -22.15 -41.32 31.70
CA ILE A 30 -20.91 -41.22 32.49
C ILE A 30 -19.67 -40.96 31.61
N ILE A 31 -19.60 -41.55 30.41
CA ILE A 31 -18.40 -41.52 29.55
C ILE A 31 -18.32 -40.23 28.70
N GLN A 32 -19.20 -39.25 28.89
CA GLN A 32 -19.11 -38.00 28.13
C GLN A 32 -17.73 -37.34 28.32
N PRO A 33 -16.92 -37.22 27.25
CA PRO A 33 -15.60 -36.63 27.35
C PRO A 33 -15.76 -35.16 27.72
N GLN A 34 -15.09 -34.73 28.81
CA GLN A 34 -15.06 -33.34 29.19
C GLN A 34 -13.93 -32.60 28.46
N ILE A 35 -14.26 -31.46 27.87
CA ILE A 35 -13.26 -30.55 27.29
C ILE A 35 -12.60 -29.79 28.44
N LEU A 36 -11.31 -30.02 28.64
CA LEU A 36 -10.52 -29.29 29.63
C LEU A 36 -9.77 -28.14 28.95
N THR A 37 -10.13 -26.90 29.26
CA THR A 37 -9.40 -25.71 28.81
C THR A 37 -8.19 -25.47 29.72
N LYS A 38 -6.99 -25.42 29.14
CA LYS A 38 -5.76 -25.03 29.84
C LYS A 38 -5.42 -23.57 29.50
N ILE A 39 -5.12 -22.79 30.53
CA ILE A 39 -4.74 -21.38 30.41
C ILE A 39 -3.24 -21.26 30.65
N PHE A 40 -2.55 -20.52 29.77
CA PHE A 40 -1.13 -20.23 29.87
C PHE A 40 -0.97 -18.71 29.93
N ASP A 41 -0.49 -18.20 31.07
CA ASP A 41 -0.24 -16.77 31.24
C ASP A 41 1.10 -16.39 30.60
N GLN A 42 1.08 -15.49 29.62
CA GLN A 42 2.26 -14.96 28.92
C GLN A 42 3.27 -16.05 28.48
N PRO A 43 2.86 -17.02 27.65
CA PRO A 43 3.75 -18.08 27.18
C PRO A 43 4.89 -17.50 26.33
N SER A 44 6.04 -18.17 26.33
CA SER A 44 7.11 -17.85 25.37
C SER A 44 6.62 -18.12 23.94
N LEU A 45 7.20 -17.42 22.95
CA LEU A 45 6.90 -17.65 21.53
C LEU A 45 7.13 -19.12 21.14
N THR A 46 8.21 -19.72 21.63
CA THR A 46 8.51 -21.15 21.41
C THR A 46 7.43 -22.09 21.97
N THR A 47 6.82 -21.73 23.10
CA THR A 47 5.72 -22.51 23.69
C THR A 47 4.47 -22.39 22.84
N TYR A 48 4.16 -21.17 22.37
CA TYR A 48 3.05 -20.92 21.46
C TYR A 48 3.22 -21.69 20.14
N ASP A 49 4.40 -21.62 19.52
CA ASP A 49 4.67 -22.31 18.25
C ASP A 49 4.45 -23.82 18.37
N ARG A 50 4.91 -24.42 19.48
CA ARG A 50 4.67 -25.84 19.75
C ARG A 50 3.17 -26.13 19.92
N LEU A 51 2.46 -25.35 20.72
CA LEU A 51 1.02 -25.52 20.94
C LEU A 51 0.21 -25.31 19.65
N MET A 52 0.66 -24.42 18.77
CA MET A 52 0.01 -24.16 17.49
C MET A 52 0.14 -25.36 16.54
N VAL A 53 1.27 -26.08 16.58
CA VAL A 53 1.45 -27.32 15.80
C VAL A 53 0.52 -28.44 16.30
N ASP A 54 0.42 -28.59 17.63
CA ASP A 54 -0.33 -29.70 18.23
C ASP A 54 -1.84 -29.43 18.32
N HIS A 55 -2.25 -28.15 18.38
CA HIS A 55 -3.62 -27.74 18.71
C HIS A 55 -4.14 -26.56 17.86
N SER A 56 -3.72 -26.44 16.59
CA SER A 56 -4.08 -25.33 15.68
C SER A 56 -5.56 -24.93 15.70
N ASP A 57 -6.46 -25.91 15.77
CA ASP A 57 -7.89 -25.71 15.58
C ASP A 57 -8.60 -25.19 16.84
N THR A 58 -7.96 -25.33 18.00
CA THR A 58 -8.57 -25.02 19.32
C THR A 58 -7.77 -24.00 20.12
N LEU A 59 -6.52 -23.74 19.74
CA LEU A 59 -5.66 -22.76 20.40
C LEU A 59 -6.18 -21.33 20.16
N GLN A 60 -6.29 -20.57 21.24
CA GLN A 60 -6.65 -19.16 21.22
C GLN A 60 -5.56 -18.37 21.94
N CYS A 61 -5.03 -17.34 21.28
CA CYS A 61 -3.98 -16.48 21.83
C CYS A 61 -4.38 -15.02 21.65
N PRO A 62 -5.28 -14.50 22.51
CA PRO A 62 -5.77 -13.15 22.38
C PRO A 62 -4.65 -12.13 22.63
N CYS A 63 -4.62 -11.07 21.85
CA CYS A 63 -3.64 -10.00 22.02
C CYS A 63 -3.95 -9.17 23.29
N SER A 64 -2.91 -8.81 24.04
CA SER A 64 -3.04 -7.89 25.18
C SER A 64 -3.44 -6.47 24.75
N SER A 65 -3.05 -6.07 23.54
CA SER A 65 -3.50 -4.86 22.87
C SER A 65 -3.96 -5.20 21.46
N ILE A 66 -5.18 -4.79 21.11
CA ILE A 66 -5.79 -5.07 19.81
C ILE A 66 -5.22 -4.18 18.70
N SER A 67 -4.64 -3.04 19.07
CA SER A 67 -4.10 -2.06 18.13
C SER A 67 -2.67 -1.66 18.48
N SER A 68 -1.84 -1.48 17.46
CA SER A 68 -0.47 -1.00 17.58
C SER A 68 -0.07 -0.27 16.31
N ILE A 69 0.74 0.78 16.40
CA ILE A 69 1.21 1.50 15.20
C ILE A 69 2.22 0.66 14.42
N TYR A 70 2.17 0.72 13.09
CA TYR A 70 3.12 -0.04 12.24
C TYR A 70 4.58 0.31 12.51
N ASN A 71 4.88 1.55 12.88
CA ASN A 71 6.23 2.00 13.24
C ASN A 71 6.94 1.16 14.32
N ARG A 72 6.20 0.38 15.12
CA ARG A 72 6.80 -0.52 16.12
C ARG A 72 7.41 -1.78 15.53
N TYR A 73 7.02 -2.16 14.31
CA TYR A 73 7.37 -3.45 13.72
C TYR A 73 8.07 -3.34 12.38
N ILE A 74 7.90 -2.21 11.68
CA ILE A 74 8.43 -2.02 10.33
C ILE A 74 9.27 -0.74 10.21
N THR A 75 10.34 -0.85 9.43
CA THR A 75 11.18 0.27 9.00
C THR A 75 11.18 0.30 7.48
N ILE A 76 10.96 1.47 6.89
CA ILE A 76 10.92 1.65 5.44
C ILE A 76 11.95 2.68 5.02
N GLU A 77 12.87 2.28 4.14
CA GLU A 77 13.87 3.16 3.54
C GLU A 77 13.62 3.27 2.02
N PRO A 78 13.14 4.42 1.52
CA PRO A 78 12.88 4.60 0.10
C PRO A 78 14.19 4.79 -0.67
N VAL A 79 14.28 4.13 -1.84
CA VAL A 79 15.35 4.37 -2.81
C VAL A 79 14.77 5.15 -3.99
N PHE A 80 15.28 6.36 -4.19
CA PHE A 80 14.84 7.24 -5.27
C PHE A 80 15.68 7.04 -6.54
N HIS A 81 15.13 7.48 -7.67
CA HIS A 81 15.84 7.43 -8.94
C HIS A 81 17.09 8.32 -8.91
N GLN A 82 18.20 7.85 -9.48
CA GLN A 82 19.51 8.53 -9.45
C GLN A 82 19.47 9.98 -9.97
N VAL A 83 18.54 10.28 -10.87
CA VAL A 83 18.34 11.64 -11.39
C VAL A 83 18.01 12.65 -10.28
N CYS A 84 17.31 12.24 -9.23
CA CYS A 84 16.92 13.09 -8.09
C CYS A 84 18.05 13.27 -7.07
N SER A 85 19.17 12.59 -7.26
CA SER A 85 20.42 12.81 -6.53
C SER A 85 21.49 13.48 -7.41
N SER A 86 21.14 13.84 -8.64
CA SER A 86 22.08 14.42 -9.60
C SER A 86 22.20 15.94 -9.42
N PRO A 87 23.30 16.58 -9.87
CA PRO A 87 23.44 18.03 -9.87
C PRO A 87 22.34 18.77 -10.67
N PHE A 88 21.67 18.07 -11.59
CA PHE A 88 20.56 18.61 -12.39
C PHE A 88 19.26 18.73 -11.60
N SER A 89 19.16 18.03 -10.47
CA SER A 89 18.00 18.10 -9.57
C SER A 89 18.17 19.10 -8.43
N SER A 90 19.38 19.64 -8.22
CA SER A 90 19.64 20.67 -7.21
C SER A 90 19.59 22.08 -7.83
N ASP A 91 19.40 23.12 -7.03
CA ASP A 91 19.43 24.51 -7.52
C ASP A 91 20.81 24.93 -8.09
N HIS A 92 21.85 24.12 -7.90
CA HIS A 92 23.23 24.43 -8.29
C HIS A 92 23.43 24.57 -9.81
N TRP A 93 22.61 23.92 -10.65
CA TRP A 93 22.73 24.10 -12.10
C TRP A 93 22.39 25.54 -12.54
N ARG A 94 21.61 26.30 -11.73
CA ARG A 94 21.19 27.67 -12.06
C ARG A 94 22.36 28.63 -12.22
N GLU A 95 23.40 28.48 -11.43
CA GLU A 95 24.55 29.39 -11.48
C GLU A 95 25.41 29.16 -12.73
N ASN A 96 25.54 27.91 -13.17
CA ASN A 96 26.37 27.53 -14.31
C ASN A 96 25.68 27.76 -15.67
N VAL A 97 24.39 27.39 -15.78
CA VAL A 97 23.67 27.45 -17.07
C VAL A 97 23.41 28.90 -17.50
N THR A 98 23.10 29.79 -16.56
CA THR A 98 22.82 31.19 -16.88
C THR A 98 24.08 31.98 -17.27
N ALA A 99 25.24 31.59 -16.73
CA ALA A 99 26.53 32.22 -17.03
C ALA A 99 27.11 31.78 -18.38
N GLU A 100 26.95 30.51 -18.78
CA GLU A 100 27.53 29.98 -20.02
C GLU A 100 26.66 30.24 -21.28
N LEU A 101 25.35 30.42 -21.12
CA LEU A 101 24.44 30.69 -22.24
C LEU A 101 24.39 32.17 -22.66
N ALA A 102 24.86 33.08 -21.81
CA ALA A 102 24.79 34.53 -22.02
C ALA A 102 25.56 35.09 -23.25
N PRO A 103 26.72 34.54 -23.71
CA PRO A 103 27.48 35.21 -24.77
C PRO A 103 27.14 34.76 -26.21
N ASN A 104 26.56 33.57 -26.43
CA ASN A 104 26.56 32.89 -27.75
C ASN A 104 25.21 32.38 -28.25
N VAL A 105 24.10 32.65 -27.54
CA VAL A 105 22.76 32.32 -28.04
C VAL A 105 22.25 33.50 -28.87
N SER A 106 22.29 33.34 -30.19
CA SER A 106 21.58 34.23 -31.10
C SER A 106 20.10 34.23 -30.74
N VAL A 107 19.58 35.39 -30.31
CA VAL A 107 18.15 35.63 -30.04
C VAL A 107 17.24 35.22 -31.22
N TYR A 108 17.81 35.07 -32.42
CA TYR A 108 17.08 34.75 -33.64
C TYR A 108 16.81 33.27 -33.90
N ASP A 109 17.38 32.33 -33.12
CA ASP A 109 17.06 30.91 -33.26
C ASP A 109 16.04 30.46 -32.21
N ALA A 110 14.75 30.74 -32.47
CA ALA A 110 13.63 30.38 -31.62
C ALA A 110 13.50 28.85 -31.36
N ARG A 111 14.32 28.02 -32.01
CA ARG A 111 14.37 26.56 -31.83
C ARG A 111 15.56 26.10 -30.99
N ASP A 112 16.38 27.00 -30.47
CA ASP A 112 17.52 26.62 -29.66
C ASP A 112 17.07 26.02 -28.32
N TYR A 113 17.26 24.70 -28.16
CA TYR A 113 16.89 23.98 -26.94
C TYR A 113 17.53 24.56 -25.67
N ARG A 114 18.68 25.23 -25.81
CA ARG A 114 19.39 25.87 -24.69
C ARG A 114 18.54 26.93 -24.00
N LEU A 115 17.62 27.58 -24.72
CA LEU A 115 16.65 28.54 -24.15
C LEU A 115 15.65 27.87 -23.20
N PHE A 116 15.35 26.59 -23.42
CA PHE A 116 14.40 25.82 -22.62
C PHE A 116 15.07 24.94 -21.55
N LEU A 117 16.40 24.78 -21.61
CA LEU A 117 17.14 23.89 -20.72
C LEU A 117 16.90 24.23 -19.25
N SER A 118 16.93 25.52 -18.90
CA SER A 118 16.68 25.97 -17.53
C SER A 118 15.29 25.59 -17.05
N ALA A 119 14.25 25.82 -17.85
CA ALA A 119 12.87 25.46 -17.52
C ALA A 119 12.69 23.94 -17.36
N HIS A 120 13.34 23.13 -18.20
CA HIS A 120 13.31 21.67 -18.08
C HIS A 120 14.01 21.19 -16.81
N LEU A 121 15.16 21.77 -16.46
CA LEU A 121 15.88 21.44 -15.23
C LEU A 121 15.10 21.87 -13.97
N GLN A 122 14.46 23.05 -13.99
CA GLN A 122 13.52 23.47 -12.93
C GLN A 122 12.36 22.49 -12.77
N CYS A 123 11.77 22.05 -13.89
CA CYS A 123 10.71 21.06 -13.90
C CYS A 123 11.19 19.74 -13.29
N LEU A 124 12.38 19.25 -13.68
CA LEU A 124 12.99 18.04 -13.15
C LEU A 124 13.20 18.13 -11.63
N THR A 125 13.79 19.23 -11.14
CA THR A 125 13.94 19.50 -9.69
C THR A 125 12.59 19.44 -8.98
N GLY A 126 11.57 20.13 -9.51
CA GLY A 126 10.23 20.13 -8.95
C GLY A 126 9.61 18.74 -8.89
N LEU A 127 9.71 17.97 -9.99
CA LEU A 127 9.20 16.60 -10.05
C LEU A 127 9.90 15.68 -9.04
N CYS A 128 11.23 15.80 -8.89
CA CYS A 128 11.98 15.03 -7.90
C CYS A 128 11.56 15.37 -6.46
N ASN A 129 11.49 16.66 -6.11
CA ASN A 129 11.08 17.11 -4.78
C ASN A 129 9.66 16.62 -4.43
N LEU A 130 8.70 16.81 -5.35
CA LEU A 130 7.32 16.39 -5.14
C LEU A 130 7.19 14.86 -5.06
N SER A 131 7.96 14.12 -5.86
CA SER A 131 7.98 12.65 -5.81
C SER A 131 8.53 12.16 -4.47
N MET A 132 9.66 12.71 -4.01
CA MET A 132 10.25 12.37 -2.72
C MET A 132 9.31 12.69 -1.56
N GLN A 133 8.70 13.87 -1.59
CA GLN A 133 7.72 14.28 -0.59
C GLN A 133 6.51 13.33 -0.59
N SER A 134 5.93 13.02 -1.75
CA SER A 134 4.78 12.12 -1.86
C SER A 134 5.07 10.73 -1.30
N VAL A 135 6.29 10.20 -1.51
CA VAL A 135 6.72 8.92 -0.95
C VAL A 135 6.90 9.01 0.56
N ASN A 136 7.59 10.04 1.05
CA ASN A 136 7.82 10.25 2.48
C ASN A 136 6.50 10.44 3.24
N ASP A 137 5.56 11.20 2.68
CA ASP A 137 4.23 11.39 3.25
C ASP A 137 3.46 10.07 3.30
N SER A 138 3.53 9.25 2.25
CA SER A 138 2.90 7.92 2.22
C SER A 138 3.50 6.97 3.26
N ILE A 139 4.83 6.99 3.42
CA ILE A 139 5.53 6.22 4.45
C ILE A 139 5.11 6.71 5.84
N GLY A 140 5.11 8.02 6.09
CA GLY A 140 4.68 8.59 7.36
C GLY A 140 3.24 8.22 7.71
N GLN A 141 2.32 8.29 6.74
CA GLN A 141 0.94 7.85 6.89
C GLN A 141 0.85 6.37 7.25
N LEU A 142 1.56 5.49 6.54
CA LEU A 142 1.59 4.05 6.85
C LEU A 142 2.13 3.79 8.26
N LEU A 143 3.29 4.33 8.60
CA LEU A 143 3.94 4.10 9.90
C LEU A 143 3.11 4.62 11.07
N SER A 144 2.35 5.70 10.86
CA SER A 144 1.40 6.25 11.85
C SER A 144 0.08 5.49 11.93
N SER A 145 -0.25 4.67 10.92
CA SER A 145 -1.49 3.91 10.90
C SER A 145 -1.47 2.70 11.85
N LEU A 146 -2.67 2.22 12.19
CA LEU A 146 -2.84 1.14 13.17
C LEU A 146 -2.84 -0.23 12.49
N TYR A 147 -2.00 -1.11 12.97
CA TYR A 147 -2.14 -2.55 12.84
C TYR A 147 -3.14 -3.06 13.88
N ILE A 148 -4.19 -3.73 13.42
CA ILE A 148 -5.31 -4.19 14.25
C ILE A 148 -5.40 -5.71 14.17
N THR A 149 -5.31 -6.39 15.32
CA THR A 149 -5.51 -7.83 15.42
C THR A 149 -5.99 -8.21 16.82
N THR A 150 -6.94 -9.14 16.91
CA THR A 150 -7.46 -9.63 18.20
C THR A 150 -6.73 -10.88 18.68
N GLN A 151 -6.04 -11.58 17.77
CA GLN A 151 -5.34 -12.83 18.03
C GLN A 151 -3.90 -12.73 17.54
N LEU A 152 -3.00 -13.46 18.18
CA LEU A 152 -1.63 -13.59 17.72
C LEU A 152 -1.62 -14.22 16.32
N GLN A 153 -1.02 -13.52 15.36
CA GLN A 153 -0.87 -14.02 14.00
C GLN A 153 0.35 -14.94 13.91
N SER A 154 0.30 -15.90 13.00
CA SER A 154 1.51 -16.67 12.67
C SER A 154 2.57 -15.74 12.04
N PRO A 155 3.87 -16.07 12.14
CA PRO A 155 4.92 -15.27 11.53
C PRO A 155 4.71 -15.06 10.02
N THR A 156 4.22 -16.08 9.32
CA THR A 156 3.94 -16.01 7.87
C THR A 156 2.73 -15.13 7.54
N ALA A 157 1.66 -15.23 8.32
CA ALA A 157 0.48 -14.37 8.14
C ALA A 157 0.82 -12.91 8.44
N PHE A 158 1.60 -12.66 9.49
CA PHE A 158 2.10 -11.33 9.81
C PHE A 158 2.95 -10.76 8.66
N GLN A 159 3.95 -11.51 8.18
CA GLN A 159 4.80 -11.07 7.08
C GLN A 159 4.00 -10.79 5.80
N THR A 160 3.08 -11.68 5.44
CA THR A 160 2.21 -11.52 4.25
C THR A 160 1.35 -10.27 4.35
N HIS A 161 0.80 -10.00 5.54
CA HIS A 161 0.02 -8.79 5.80
C HIS A 161 0.87 -7.53 5.66
N ILE A 162 2.05 -7.50 6.28
CA ILE A 162 2.99 -6.37 6.17
C ILE A 162 3.38 -6.13 4.71
N ASP A 163 3.76 -7.18 3.99
CA ASP A 163 4.16 -7.09 2.59
C ASP A 163 3.02 -6.55 1.73
N SER A 164 1.79 -7.02 1.93
CA SER A 164 0.61 -6.53 1.22
C SER A 164 0.40 -5.02 1.43
N VAL A 165 0.46 -4.56 2.68
CA VAL A 165 0.27 -3.14 3.01
C VAL A 165 1.40 -2.27 2.45
N VAL A 166 2.66 -2.74 2.52
CA VAL A 166 3.81 -2.05 1.94
C VAL A 166 3.69 -1.97 0.41
N GLN A 167 3.28 -3.05 -0.25
CA GLN A 167 3.07 -3.05 -1.70
C GLN A 167 1.93 -2.11 -2.11
N GLN A 168 0.85 -2.06 -1.33
CA GLN A 168 -0.22 -1.10 -1.54
C GLN A 168 0.27 0.35 -1.38
N SER A 169 1.13 0.63 -0.39
CA SER A 169 1.74 1.94 -0.21
C SER A 169 2.63 2.31 -1.40
N LYS A 170 3.40 1.34 -1.93
CA LYS A 170 4.27 1.53 -3.10
C LYS A 170 3.49 1.87 -4.38
N SER A 171 2.29 1.33 -4.57
CA SER A 171 1.46 1.64 -5.74
C SER A 171 0.67 2.95 -5.56
N THR A 172 0.28 3.28 -4.33
CA THR A 172 -0.56 4.44 -4.02
C THR A 172 0.21 5.76 -4.17
N ALA A 173 1.47 5.83 -3.72
CA ALA A 173 2.23 7.09 -3.78
C ALA A 173 2.45 7.59 -5.23
N PRO A 174 2.95 6.76 -6.18
CA PRO A 174 3.08 7.17 -7.57
C PRO A 174 1.74 7.48 -8.25
N ALA A 175 0.68 6.75 -7.91
CA ALA A 175 -0.65 7.00 -8.45
C ALA A 175 -1.23 8.35 -7.99
N ALA A 176 -1.04 8.70 -6.70
CA ALA A 176 -1.44 9.99 -6.16
C ALA A 176 -0.70 11.13 -6.86
N PHE A 177 0.62 10.98 -7.04
CA PHE A 177 1.44 11.94 -7.77
C PHE A 177 1.01 12.10 -9.24
N ALA A 178 0.83 10.99 -9.96
CA ALA A 178 0.38 11.01 -11.37
C ALA A 178 -0.99 11.68 -11.53
N ARG A 179 -1.90 11.45 -10.57
CA ARG A 179 -3.22 12.10 -10.53
C ARG A 179 -3.08 13.62 -10.36
N LEU A 180 -2.25 14.07 -9.42
CA LEU A 180 -1.99 15.51 -9.22
C LEU A 180 -1.40 16.14 -10.49
N LEU A 181 -0.42 15.49 -11.12
CA LEU A 181 0.17 15.96 -12.36
C LEU A 181 -0.85 16.04 -13.51
N SER A 182 -1.74 15.06 -13.61
CA SER A 182 -2.84 15.06 -14.60
C SER A 182 -3.80 16.23 -14.37
N ILE A 183 -4.19 16.49 -13.12
CA ILE A 183 -5.06 17.61 -12.76
C ILE A 183 -4.40 18.94 -13.11
N LEU A 184 -3.11 19.11 -12.79
CA LEU A 184 -2.36 20.32 -13.14
C LEU A 184 -2.36 20.56 -14.66
N ARG A 185 -2.09 19.52 -15.46
CA ARG A 185 -2.12 19.63 -16.93
C ARG A 185 -3.51 19.96 -17.47
N ALA A 186 -4.53 19.30 -16.96
CA ALA A 186 -5.92 19.55 -17.36
C ALA A 186 -6.35 20.99 -17.01
N THR A 187 -5.94 21.48 -15.84
CA THR A 187 -6.22 22.86 -15.40
C THR A 187 -5.49 23.87 -16.28
N ASN A 188 -4.21 23.65 -16.59
CA ASN A 188 -3.45 24.55 -17.47
C ASN A 188 -4.05 24.61 -18.87
N HIS A 189 -4.44 23.46 -19.43
CA HIS A 189 -5.04 23.39 -20.76
C HIS A 189 -6.44 24.00 -20.79
N GLY A 190 -7.30 23.67 -19.82
CA GLY A 190 -8.68 24.18 -19.74
C GLY A 190 -8.76 25.70 -19.51
N ASN A 191 -7.76 26.29 -18.88
CA ASN A 191 -7.67 27.74 -18.65
C ASN A 191 -6.78 28.47 -19.67
N ALA A 192 -6.28 27.77 -20.71
CA ALA A 192 -5.37 28.32 -21.71
C ALA A 192 -4.16 29.07 -21.08
N ILE A 193 -3.60 28.53 -19.99
CA ILE A 193 -2.41 29.10 -19.35
C ILE A 193 -1.21 28.83 -20.25
N ILE A 194 -0.69 29.88 -20.88
CA ILE A 194 0.44 29.80 -21.82
C ILE A 194 1.74 29.85 -21.03
N SER A 195 2.65 28.89 -21.28
CA SER A 195 3.98 28.94 -20.69
C SER A 195 4.76 30.12 -21.26
N SER A 196 5.63 30.74 -20.45
CA SER A 196 6.49 31.84 -20.91
C SER A 196 7.39 31.47 -22.09
N TYR A 197 7.57 30.17 -22.30
CA TYR A 197 8.37 29.57 -23.35
C TYR A 197 7.54 29.09 -24.54
N GLU A 198 6.21 29.28 -24.50
CA GLU A 198 5.26 28.87 -25.54
C GLU A 198 5.35 27.38 -25.94
N THR A 199 5.89 26.54 -25.07
CA THR A 199 6.08 25.10 -25.33
C THR A 199 4.77 24.30 -25.29
N ASN A 200 3.70 24.89 -24.74
CA ASN A 200 2.40 24.27 -24.59
C ASN A 200 1.30 24.88 -25.49
N PHE A 201 1.62 25.89 -26.31
CA PHE A 201 0.68 26.56 -27.19
C PHE A 201 1.38 27.06 -28.46
N LYS A 202 0.68 27.08 -29.59
CA LYS A 202 1.22 27.64 -30.85
C LYS A 202 0.29 28.74 -31.35
N TYR A 203 0.79 29.97 -31.44
CA TYR A 203 0.07 31.05 -32.09
C TYR A 203 -0.06 30.79 -33.59
N TYR A 204 -1.29 30.87 -34.10
CA TYR A 204 -1.57 30.89 -35.53
C TYR A 204 -1.88 32.32 -35.94
N PHE A 205 -0.94 32.98 -36.60
CA PHE A 205 -1.19 34.27 -37.23
C PHE A 205 -1.63 34.05 -38.68
N PRO A 206 -2.75 34.64 -39.11
CA PRO A 206 -3.16 34.60 -40.50
C PRO A 206 -2.07 35.23 -41.41
N PRO A 207 -1.93 34.79 -42.67
CA PRO A 207 -0.88 35.27 -43.58
C PRO A 207 -0.83 36.80 -43.77
N TRP A 208 -1.96 37.49 -43.57
CA TRP A 208 -2.09 38.93 -43.73
C TRP A 208 -1.65 39.76 -42.48
N PHE A 209 -1.29 39.12 -41.37
CA PHE A 209 -0.80 39.81 -40.17
C PHE A 209 0.72 40.07 -40.21
N ILE A 210 1.48 39.28 -40.97
CA ILE A 210 2.96 39.35 -41.02
C ILE A 210 3.44 40.53 -41.89
N THR A 211 2.62 41.00 -42.83
CA THR A 211 2.99 42.10 -43.74
C THR A 211 2.97 43.49 -43.11
N ILE A 212 2.59 43.65 -41.83
CA ILE A 212 2.55 44.96 -41.16
C ILE A 212 3.88 45.32 -40.47
N TYR A 213 4.73 44.33 -40.14
CA TYR A 213 5.99 44.57 -39.43
C TYR A 213 7.24 44.54 -40.34
N ASP A 214 7.09 44.25 -41.63
CA ASP A 214 8.22 44.16 -42.58
C ASP A 214 8.46 45.47 -43.39
N TRP A 215 7.71 46.55 -43.08
CA TRP A 215 7.89 47.88 -43.69
C TRP A 215 8.67 48.87 -42.81
N GLY A 216 9.33 48.38 -41.75
CA GLY A 216 10.02 49.21 -40.76
C GLY A 216 11.54 49.36 -40.94
N THR A 217 12.17 48.71 -41.93
CA THR A 217 13.64 48.63 -42.05
C THR A 217 14.23 49.21 -43.34
N TYR A 218 13.48 50.06 -44.05
CA TYR A 218 14.02 50.88 -45.15
C TYR A 218 13.49 52.33 -45.10
N ALA A 219 13.73 53.04 -44.00
CA ALA A 219 13.62 54.49 -43.96
C ALA A 219 14.43 55.06 -42.79
N LEU A 220 15.75 55.19 -43.01
CA LEU A 220 16.67 56.28 -42.63
C LEU A 220 18.12 55.78 -42.71
#